data_AF-A0A183M361-F1
#
_entry.id   AF-A0A183M361-F1
#
_cell.length_a   1.000
_cell.length_b   1.000
_cell.length_c   1.000
_cell.angle_alpha   90.00
_cell.angle_beta   90.00
_cell.angle_gamma   90.00
#
_symmetry.space_group_name_H-M   'P 1'
#
loop_
_entity.id
_entity.type
_entity.pdbx_description
1 polymer ?
#
loop_
_entity_poly.entity_id
_entity_poly.type
_entity_poly.pdbx_seq_one_letter_code
_entity_poly.pdbx_strand_id
1 'polypeptide(L)'
;MRNLPEGYVFGMGNPLLDILVDADDYMYERYELQKDNAILAEEKHMEIYEEIQKRKDAKYVAGGATLNTVKMIQWILQKPFVCSYVGCIGSDLPGKYIKNDCRGLDVLTDFQITTKPLKTGKVAILISENLRSMVTYLGAACDLSLAHIEQPHVWSLVEKAQVYYIAVSLKCVI
;
A
#
# COMPACT_ATOMS: atom_id res chain seq x y z
N MET A 1 16.35 23.96 -9.03
CA MET A 1 16.09 22.96 -7.99
C MET A 1 17.43 22.40 -7.53
N ARG A 2 17.64 22.19 -6.22
CA ARG A 2 18.87 21.52 -5.72
C ARG A 2 18.98 20.14 -6.41
N ASN A 3 20.19 19.74 -6.79
CA ASN A 3 20.43 18.45 -7.42
C ASN A 3 20.32 17.33 -6.37
N LEU A 4 19.10 16.84 -6.11
CA LEU A 4 18.85 15.76 -5.14
C LEU A 4 19.41 14.43 -5.68
N PRO A 5 20.26 13.70 -4.95
CA PRO A 5 20.77 12.40 -5.41
C PRO A 5 19.64 11.34 -5.45
N GLU A 6 19.90 10.23 -6.14
CA GLU A 6 18.99 9.08 -6.13
C GLU A 6 18.89 8.49 -4.72
N GLY A 7 17.67 8.08 -4.33
CA GLY A 7 17.38 7.54 -3.01
C GLY A 7 17.49 8.53 -1.85
N TYR A 8 17.40 9.84 -2.12
CA TYR A 8 17.42 10.87 -1.08
C TYR A 8 16.25 10.74 -0.09
N VAL A 9 15.08 10.29 -0.56
CA VAL A 9 13.90 10.04 0.26
C VAL A 9 13.67 8.54 0.36
N PHE A 10 13.53 8.02 1.57
CA PHE A 10 13.18 6.63 1.83
C PHE A 10 11.82 6.55 2.51
N GLY A 11 11.01 5.57 2.12
CA GLY A 11 9.85 5.19 2.90
C GLY A 11 9.68 3.69 3.02
N MET A 12 9.06 3.29 4.12
CA MET A 12 8.71 1.90 4.40
C MET A 12 7.27 1.83 4.90
N GLY A 13 6.52 0.85 4.42
CA GLY A 13 5.11 0.75 4.76
C GLY A 13 4.42 -0.49 4.23
N ASN A 14 3.09 -0.45 4.29
CA ASN A 14 2.23 -1.51 3.78
C ASN A 14 1.82 -1.17 2.33
N PRO A 15 2.39 -1.82 1.30
CA PRO A 15 1.87 -1.72 -0.06
C PRO A 15 0.54 -2.48 -0.15
N LEU A 16 -0.52 -1.79 -0.55
CA LEU A 16 -1.87 -2.35 -0.59
C LEU A 16 -2.51 -2.12 -1.97
N LEU A 17 -3.44 -2.97 -2.36
CA LEU A 17 -4.31 -2.72 -3.49
C LEU A 17 -5.63 -2.10 -3.00
N ASP A 18 -5.88 -0.85 -3.38
CA ASP A 18 -7.14 -0.18 -3.09
C ASP A 18 -8.18 -0.63 -4.13
N ILE A 19 -9.34 -1.09 -3.65
CA ILE A 19 -10.50 -1.50 -4.44
C ILE A 19 -11.62 -0.53 -4.13
N LEU A 20 -11.89 0.39 -5.05
CA LEU A 20 -12.85 1.47 -4.87
C LEU A 20 -14.16 1.12 -5.57
N VAL A 21 -15.27 1.31 -4.87
CA VAL A 21 -16.64 1.14 -5.42
C VAL A 21 -17.57 2.22 -4.88
N ASP A 22 -18.56 2.60 -5.67
CA ASP A 22 -19.69 3.37 -5.17
C ASP A 22 -20.56 2.40 -4.35
N ALA A 23 -20.66 2.67 -3.05
CA ALA A 23 -21.24 1.75 -2.09
C ALA A 23 -22.73 2.01 -1.87
N ASP A 24 -23.50 0.93 -1.85
CA ASP A 24 -24.91 0.96 -1.46
C ASP A 24 -25.03 0.99 0.08
N ASP A 25 -26.07 1.65 0.62
CA ASP A 25 -26.20 1.84 2.07
C ASP A 25 -26.26 0.52 2.86
N TYR A 26 -26.80 -0.56 2.26
CA TYR A 26 -26.87 -1.87 2.91
C TYR A 26 -25.49 -2.44 3.27
N MET A 27 -24.42 -2.05 2.55
CA MET A 27 -23.08 -2.56 2.81
C MET A 27 -22.56 -2.09 4.17
N TYR A 28 -22.93 -0.88 4.60
CA TYR A 28 -22.53 -0.33 5.90
C TYR A 28 -23.20 -1.10 7.03
N GLU A 29 -24.47 -1.46 6.87
CA GLU A 29 -25.19 -2.29 7.85
C GLU A 29 -24.65 -3.72 7.87
N ARG A 30 -24.51 -4.36 6.70
CA ARG A 30 -24.06 -5.75 6.56
C ARG A 30 -22.69 -5.99 7.19
N TYR A 31 -21.77 -5.04 7.01
CA TYR A 31 -20.38 -5.15 7.47
C TYR A 31 -20.11 -4.34 8.74
N GLU A 32 -21.15 -3.81 9.41
CA GLU A 32 -21.03 -3.03 10.64
C GLU A 32 -20.05 -1.84 10.53
N LEU A 33 -20.10 -1.13 9.40
CA LEU A 33 -19.18 -0.05 9.09
C LEU A 33 -19.80 1.30 9.41
N GLN A 34 -18.99 2.17 10.02
CA GLN A 34 -19.31 3.59 10.11
C GLN A 34 -18.86 4.30 8.83
N LYS A 35 -19.67 5.27 8.36
CA LYS A 35 -19.27 6.18 7.28
C LYS A 35 -18.07 7.03 7.73
N ASP A 36 -17.17 7.33 6.80
CA ASP A 36 -15.97 8.16 7.03
C ASP A 36 -14.98 7.60 8.07
N ASN A 37 -14.81 6.27 8.09
CA ASN A 37 -13.96 5.60 9.06
C ASN A 37 -13.00 4.60 8.39
N ALA A 38 -11.91 4.26 9.08
CA ALA A 38 -10.90 3.31 8.62
C ALA A 38 -10.64 2.22 9.68
N ILE A 39 -10.87 0.97 9.29
CA ILE A 39 -10.71 -0.19 10.18
C ILE A 39 -9.79 -1.27 9.58
N LEU A 40 -9.26 -2.13 10.46
CA LEU A 40 -8.65 -3.39 10.04
C LEU A 40 -9.74 -4.47 9.91
N ALA A 41 -9.63 -5.29 8.88
CA ALA A 41 -10.60 -6.33 8.60
C ALA A 41 -10.51 -7.49 9.60
N GLU A 42 -11.60 -7.70 10.32
CA GLU A 42 -11.93 -8.95 11.01
C GLU A 42 -12.57 -9.98 10.07
N GLU A 43 -12.76 -11.21 10.57
CA GLU A 43 -13.35 -12.33 9.82
C GLU A 43 -14.69 -12.00 9.17
N LYS A 44 -15.58 -11.30 9.90
CA LYS A 44 -16.91 -10.87 9.40
C LYS A 44 -16.84 -9.94 8.17
N HIS A 45 -15.70 -9.27 7.97
CA HIS A 45 -15.53 -8.35 6.85
C HIS A 45 -14.96 -9.03 5.61
N MET A 46 -14.49 -10.28 5.66
CA MET A 46 -13.74 -10.88 4.55
C MET A 46 -14.56 -11.03 3.26
N GLU A 47 -15.87 -11.21 3.37
CA GLU A 47 -16.76 -11.30 2.21
C GLU A 47 -16.83 -9.99 1.41
N ILE A 48 -16.53 -8.84 2.03
CA ILE A 48 -16.64 -7.53 1.38
C ILE A 48 -15.81 -7.47 0.10
N TYR A 49 -14.64 -8.10 0.10
CA TYR A 49 -13.71 -8.03 -1.02
C TYR A 49 -14.25 -8.79 -2.24
N GLU A 50 -14.85 -9.96 -2.03
CA GLU A 50 -15.44 -10.72 -3.14
C GLU A 50 -16.70 -10.03 -3.68
N GLU A 51 -17.48 -9.40 -2.79
CA GLU A 51 -18.67 -8.66 -3.17
C GLU A 51 -18.32 -7.45 -4.05
N ILE A 52 -17.39 -6.60 -3.61
CA ILE A 52 -17.01 -5.39 -4.36
C ILE A 52 -16.28 -5.72 -5.67
N GLN A 53 -15.50 -6.80 -5.72
CA GLN A 53 -14.78 -7.20 -6.93
C GLN A 53 -15.70 -7.68 -8.06
N LYS A 54 -16.91 -8.14 -7.72
CA LYS A 54 -17.94 -8.54 -8.71
C LYS A 54 -18.67 -7.33 -9.31
N ARG A 55 -18.49 -6.14 -8.73
CA ARG A 55 -19.13 -4.93 -9.23
C ARG A 55 -18.45 -4.40 -10.49
N LYS A 56 -19.25 -3.86 -11.41
CA LYS A 56 -18.76 -3.33 -12.69
C LYS A 56 -18.02 -1.99 -12.54
N ASP A 57 -18.34 -1.24 -11.50
CA ASP A 57 -17.75 0.06 -11.17
C ASP A 57 -16.46 -0.06 -10.33
N ALA A 58 -16.03 -1.29 -9.98
CA ALA A 58 -14.83 -1.51 -9.20
C ALA A 58 -13.57 -0.96 -9.89
N LYS A 59 -12.86 -0.06 -9.20
CA LYS A 59 -11.59 0.51 -9.63
C LYS A 59 -10.47 -0.03 -8.75
N TYR A 60 -9.32 -0.28 -9.37
CA TYR A 60 -8.14 -0.82 -8.71
C TYR A 60 -7.00 0.19 -8.78
N VAL A 61 -6.39 0.52 -7.64
CA VAL A 61 -5.31 1.51 -7.55
C VAL A 61 -4.24 1.00 -6.59
N ALA A 62 -2.97 1.22 -6.92
CA ALA A 62 -1.88 0.92 -6.00
C ALA A 62 -1.91 1.93 -4.85
N GLY A 63 -2.08 1.43 -3.63
CA GLY A 63 -2.33 2.21 -2.43
C GLY A 63 -1.40 1.88 -1.28
N GLY A 64 -1.81 2.30 -0.08
CA GLY A 64 -1.00 2.27 1.13
C GLY A 64 -0.45 3.66 1.50
N ALA A 65 -0.60 4.05 2.76
CA ALA A 65 -0.35 5.43 3.20
C ALA A 65 1.08 5.92 2.94
N THR A 66 2.09 5.14 3.32
CA THR A 66 3.50 5.46 3.02
C THR A 66 3.73 5.49 1.51
N LEU A 67 3.25 4.48 0.78
CA LEU A 67 3.50 4.37 -0.66
C LEU A 67 2.90 5.57 -1.42
N ASN A 68 1.67 5.95 -1.09
CA ASN A 68 0.99 7.11 -1.66
C ASN A 68 1.78 8.40 -1.44
N THR A 69 2.34 8.59 -0.25
CA THR A 69 3.14 9.78 0.06
C THR A 69 4.45 9.78 -0.73
N VAL A 70 5.19 8.67 -0.70
CA VAL A 70 6.50 8.54 -1.36
C VAL A 70 6.38 8.68 -2.88
N LYS A 71 5.40 8.02 -3.49
CA LYS A 71 5.19 8.11 -4.94
C LYS A 71 4.74 9.51 -5.37
N MET A 72 3.98 10.20 -4.52
CA MET A 72 3.59 11.58 -4.80
C MET A 72 4.77 12.55 -4.66
N ILE A 73 5.68 12.35 -3.68
CA ILE A 73 6.93 13.11 -3.60
C ILE A 73 7.76 12.89 -4.87
N GLN A 74 7.93 11.64 -5.30
CA GLN A 74 8.63 11.30 -6.54
C GLN A 74 8.01 12.02 -7.74
N TRP A 75 6.67 11.98 -7.86
CA TRP A 75 5.94 12.66 -8.92
C TRP A 75 6.08 14.19 -8.85
N ILE A 76 6.05 14.82 -7.69
CA ILE A 76 6.24 16.28 -7.56
C ILE A 76 7.65 16.68 -8.00
N LEU A 77 8.67 15.90 -7.62
CA LEU A 77 10.07 16.22 -7.91
C LEU A 77 10.43 16.05 -9.38
N GLN A 78 9.70 15.23 -10.15
CA GLN A 78 9.92 14.98 -11.59
C GLN A 78 11.37 14.61 -11.94
N LYS A 79 12.13 14.10 -10.97
CA LYS A 79 13.50 13.61 -11.14
C LYS A 79 13.53 12.12 -10.81
N PRO A 80 13.85 11.23 -11.76
CA PRO A 80 13.83 9.78 -11.54
C PRO A 80 14.63 9.35 -10.30
N PHE A 81 14.12 8.32 -9.62
CA PHE A 81 14.82 7.57 -8.59
C PHE A 81 15.22 8.34 -7.32
N VAL A 82 14.70 9.56 -7.11
CA VAL A 82 14.95 10.32 -5.88
C VAL A 82 14.31 9.64 -4.67
N CYS A 83 13.20 8.95 -4.86
CA CYS A 83 12.51 8.22 -3.80
C CYS A 83 12.76 6.71 -3.86
N SER A 84 12.91 6.10 -2.68
CA SER A 84 12.97 4.65 -2.49
C SER A 84 11.83 4.17 -1.58
N TYR A 85 11.30 2.98 -1.85
CA TYR A 85 10.24 2.37 -1.06
C TYR A 85 10.51 0.89 -0.74
N VAL A 86 10.27 0.50 0.51
CA VAL A 86 10.33 -0.90 0.96
C VAL A 86 8.97 -1.33 1.53
N GLY A 87 8.56 -2.55 1.21
CA GLY A 87 7.33 -3.16 1.69
C GLY A 87 7.28 -4.65 1.40
N CYS A 88 6.22 -5.34 1.85
CA CYS A 88 6.03 -6.76 1.53
C CYS A 88 4.74 -6.98 0.73
N ILE A 89 4.82 -7.75 -0.35
CA ILE A 89 3.70 -8.09 -1.25
C ILE A 89 3.59 -9.61 -1.44
N GLY A 90 2.44 -10.04 -1.94
CA GLY A 90 2.21 -11.40 -2.41
C GLY A 90 2.85 -11.67 -3.78
N SER A 91 3.13 -12.95 -4.06
CA SER A 91 3.44 -13.41 -5.42
C SER A 91 2.14 -13.58 -6.22
N ASP A 92 1.49 -12.47 -6.53
CA ASP A 92 0.18 -12.42 -7.18
C ASP A 92 0.01 -11.19 -8.10
N LEU A 93 -1.11 -11.14 -8.83
CA LEU A 93 -1.41 -10.05 -9.76
C LEU A 93 -1.45 -8.67 -9.07
N PRO A 94 -2.11 -8.49 -7.90
CA PRO A 94 -2.03 -7.24 -7.15
C PRO A 94 -0.60 -6.80 -6.82
N GLY A 95 0.25 -7.71 -6.34
CA GLY A 95 1.64 -7.40 -6.01
C GLY A 95 2.42 -6.95 -7.24
N LYS A 96 2.26 -7.66 -8.37
CA LYS A 96 2.86 -7.28 -9.65
C LYS A 96 2.36 -5.92 -10.14
N TYR A 97 1.07 -5.63 -9.98
CA TYR A 97 0.46 -4.36 -10.35
C TYR A 97 1.06 -3.20 -9.54
N ILE A 98 1.15 -3.32 -8.22
CA ILE A 98 1.76 -2.29 -7.34
C ILE A 98 3.23 -2.05 -7.73
N LYS A 99 4.00 -3.13 -7.95
CA LYS A 99 5.40 -3.02 -8.37
C LYS A 99 5.56 -2.27 -9.69
N ASN A 100 4.68 -2.54 -10.66
CA ASN A 100 4.68 -1.87 -11.95
C ASN A 100 4.24 -0.40 -11.86
N ASP A 101 3.27 -0.07 -11.00
CA ASP A 101 2.84 1.32 -10.74
C ASP A 101 4.02 2.17 -10.23
N CYS A 102 4.76 1.65 -9.25
CA CYS A 102 5.95 2.31 -8.71
C CYS A 102 7.03 2.50 -9.79
N ARG A 103 7.27 1.47 -10.61
CA ARG A 103 8.24 1.53 -11.70
C ARG A 103 7.84 2.58 -12.75
N GLY A 104 6.55 2.72 -13.04
CA GLY A 104 6.03 3.73 -13.96
C GLY A 104 6.20 5.17 -13.48
N LEU A 105 6.48 5.38 -12.19
CA LEU A 105 6.74 6.67 -11.57
C LEU A 105 8.23 6.89 -11.23
N ASP A 106 9.13 6.00 -11.68
CA ASP A 106 10.56 6.04 -11.36
C ASP A 106 10.86 6.00 -9.85
N VAL A 107 10.04 5.30 -9.07
CA VAL A 107 10.34 5.02 -7.65
C VAL A 107 11.25 3.80 -7.57
N LEU A 108 12.37 3.90 -6.84
CA LEU A 108 13.17 2.72 -6.51
C LEU A 108 12.40 1.86 -5.51
N THR A 109 12.18 0.58 -5.81
CA THR A 109 11.44 -0.29 -4.88
C THR A 109 12.19 -1.56 -4.60
N ASP A 110 12.23 -1.94 -3.33
CA ASP A 110 12.63 -3.28 -2.91
C ASP A 110 11.49 -3.92 -2.12
N PHE A 111 10.75 -4.81 -2.80
CA PHE A 111 9.62 -5.51 -2.21
C PHE A 111 10.05 -6.89 -1.74
N GLN A 112 9.87 -7.16 -0.45
CA GLN A 112 9.85 -8.53 0.04
C GLN A 112 8.65 -9.26 -0.59
N ILE A 113 8.88 -10.50 -1.02
CA ILE A 113 7.81 -11.41 -1.44
C ILE A 113 7.57 -12.39 -0.30
N THR A 114 6.36 -12.41 0.25
CA THR A 114 5.99 -13.37 1.32
C THR A 114 6.19 -14.81 0.84
N THR A 115 6.73 -15.66 1.73
CA THR A 115 6.82 -17.11 1.50
C THR A 115 5.62 -17.88 2.07
N LYS A 116 4.86 -17.23 2.97
CA LYS A 116 3.59 -17.74 3.50
C LYS A 116 2.51 -17.72 2.41
N PRO A 117 1.43 -18.52 2.53
CA PRO A 117 0.30 -18.51 1.60
C PRO A 117 -0.59 -17.25 1.75
N LEU A 118 0.03 -16.09 2.00
CA LEU A 118 -0.62 -14.78 2.10
C LEU A 118 -0.65 -14.11 0.73
N LYS A 119 -1.75 -13.44 0.44
CA LYS A 119 -1.91 -12.58 -0.75
C LYS A 119 -1.50 -11.15 -0.42
N THR A 120 -1.19 -10.37 -1.44
CA THR A 120 -0.97 -8.92 -1.30
C THR A 120 -2.14 -8.28 -0.55
N GLY A 121 -1.82 -7.40 0.39
CA GLY A 121 -2.83 -6.69 1.17
C GLY A 121 -3.74 -5.83 0.29
N LYS A 122 -4.94 -5.55 0.78
CA LYS A 122 -5.98 -4.85 0.04
C LYS A 122 -6.84 -3.98 0.94
N VAL A 123 -7.41 -2.94 0.38
CA VAL A 123 -8.35 -2.05 1.05
C VAL A 123 -9.64 -2.01 0.25
N ALA A 124 -10.77 -2.31 0.89
CA ALA A 124 -12.08 -1.99 0.34
C ALA A 124 -12.36 -0.52 0.66
N ILE A 125 -12.49 0.31 -0.36
CA ILE A 125 -12.84 1.73 -0.22
C ILE A 125 -14.27 1.90 -0.71
N LEU A 126 -15.19 2.03 0.26
CA LEU A 126 -16.60 2.29 0.02
C LEU A 126 -16.82 3.80 -0.09
N ILE A 127 -17.31 4.25 -1.24
CA ILE A 127 -17.60 5.66 -1.51
C ILE A 127 -19.11 5.87 -1.39
N SER A 128 -19.54 6.81 -0.55
CA SER A 128 -20.94 7.24 -0.44
C SER A 128 -20.97 8.75 -0.37
N GLU A 129 -21.54 9.38 -1.40
CA GLU A 129 -21.51 10.84 -1.59
C GLU A 129 -20.09 11.40 -1.54
N ASN A 130 -19.74 12.14 -0.48
CA ASN A 130 -18.43 12.73 -0.26
C ASN A 130 -17.59 12.00 0.81
N LEU A 131 -18.10 10.89 1.35
CA LEU A 131 -17.47 10.13 2.43
C LEU A 131 -16.79 8.87 1.90
N ARG A 132 -15.75 8.42 2.61
CA ARG A 132 -15.04 7.17 2.28
C ARG A 132 -14.85 6.32 3.53
N SER A 133 -15.34 5.08 3.49
CA SER A 133 -15.04 4.08 4.53
C SER A 133 -14.06 3.05 4.02
N MET A 134 -13.04 2.76 4.82
CA MET A 134 -11.93 1.89 4.44
C MET A 134 -11.87 0.66 5.32
N VAL A 135 -11.91 -0.52 4.71
CA VAL A 135 -11.73 -1.80 5.39
C VAL A 135 -10.45 -2.44 4.88
N THR A 136 -9.43 -2.50 5.74
CA THR A 136 -8.06 -2.88 5.36
C THR A 136 -7.73 -4.30 5.78
N TYR A 137 -7.37 -5.15 4.83
CA TYR A 137 -6.74 -6.44 5.09
C TYR A 137 -5.26 -6.38 4.72
N LEU A 138 -4.37 -6.46 5.72
CA LEU A 138 -2.93 -6.26 5.53
C LEU A 138 -2.26 -7.38 4.72
N GLY A 139 -2.75 -8.63 4.82
CA GLY A 139 -2.21 -9.77 4.09
C GLY A 139 -0.68 -9.87 4.17
N ALA A 140 -0.03 -9.99 3.01
CA ALA A 140 1.42 -10.09 2.89
C ALA A 140 2.21 -8.93 3.50
N ALA A 141 1.62 -7.73 3.65
CA ALA A 141 2.30 -6.60 4.25
C ALA A 141 2.74 -6.87 5.71
N CYS A 142 2.06 -7.80 6.40
CA CYS A 142 2.46 -8.23 7.74
C CYS A 142 3.61 -9.22 7.79
N ASP A 143 4.09 -9.69 6.65
CA ASP A 143 5.27 -10.55 6.58
C ASP A 143 6.56 -9.76 6.31
N LEU A 144 6.48 -8.41 6.26
CA LEU A 144 7.67 -7.58 6.17
C LEU A 144 8.57 -7.82 7.38
N SER A 145 9.78 -8.29 7.14
CA SER A 145 10.69 -8.76 8.16
C SER A 145 11.92 -7.86 8.28
N LEU A 146 12.48 -7.79 9.50
CA LEU A 146 13.77 -7.13 9.71
C LEU A 146 14.88 -7.78 8.88
N ALA A 147 14.84 -9.11 8.73
CA ALA A 147 15.78 -9.85 7.89
C ALA A 147 15.76 -9.40 6.42
N HIS A 148 14.63 -8.92 5.89
CA HIS A 148 14.59 -8.31 4.56
C HIS A 148 15.26 -6.93 4.55
N ILE A 149 14.94 -6.11 5.54
CA ILE A 149 15.45 -4.73 5.66
C ILE A 149 16.97 -4.71 5.84
N GLU A 150 17.51 -5.66 6.62
CA GLU A 150 18.94 -5.79 6.92
C GLU A 150 19.77 -6.37 5.76
N GLN A 151 19.14 -6.83 4.67
CA GLN A 151 19.91 -7.27 3.50
C GLN A 151 20.75 -6.10 2.97
N PRO A 152 22.05 -6.29 2.67
CA PRO A 152 22.94 -5.17 2.33
C PRO A 152 22.44 -4.27 1.20
N HIS A 153 21.80 -4.84 0.18
CA HIS A 153 21.25 -4.05 -0.93
C HIS A 153 20.00 -3.24 -0.52
N VAL A 154 19.18 -3.73 0.41
CA VAL A 154 18.02 -3.01 0.95
C VAL A 154 18.48 -1.94 1.93
N TRP A 155 19.37 -2.30 2.86
CA TRP A 155 19.91 -1.38 3.86
C TRP A 155 20.68 -0.22 3.22
N SER A 156 21.33 -0.44 2.07
CA SER A 156 21.95 0.64 1.30
C SER A 156 20.98 1.74 0.88
N LEU A 157 19.67 1.42 0.73
CA LEU A 157 18.62 2.41 0.48
C LEU A 157 18.34 3.29 1.70
N VAL A 158 18.48 2.71 2.89
CA VAL A 158 18.35 3.42 4.17
C VAL A 158 19.56 4.33 4.34
N GLU A 159 20.79 3.79 4.23
CA GLU A 159 22.03 4.54 4.49
C GLU A 159 22.21 5.77 3.59
N LYS A 160 21.80 5.69 2.32
CA LYS A 160 21.91 6.83 1.40
C LYS A 160 20.85 7.92 1.64
N ALA A 161 19.71 7.56 2.26
CA ALA A 161 18.60 8.47 2.41
C ALA A 161 18.88 9.55 3.44
N GLN A 162 18.38 10.75 3.18
CA GLN A 162 18.49 11.91 4.07
C GLN A 162 17.13 12.31 4.66
N VAL A 163 16.05 11.80 4.07
CA VAL A 163 14.67 12.02 4.53
C VAL A 163 13.95 10.68 4.61
N TYR A 164 13.24 10.46 5.71
CA TYR A 164 12.51 9.23 5.97
C TYR A 164 11.03 9.54 6.18
N TYR A 165 10.15 8.76 5.55
CA TYR A 165 8.71 8.82 5.79
C TYR A 165 8.17 7.41 6.07
N ILE A 166 7.58 7.23 7.24
CA ILE A 166 6.96 5.98 7.67
C ILE A 166 5.64 6.33 8.34
N ALA A 167 4.53 5.88 7.76
CA ALA A 167 3.22 6.07 8.38
C ALA A 167 3.03 5.16 9.60
N VAL A 168 2.29 5.63 10.61
CA VAL A 168 1.96 4.87 11.84
C VAL A 168 1.23 3.55 11.57
N SER A 169 0.64 3.39 10.38
CA SER A 169 -0.02 2.15 9.95
C SER A 169 0.92 0.95 9.82
N LEU A 170 2.24 1.15 9.87
CA LEU A 170 3.21 0.06 9.88
C LEU A 170 3.14 -0.70 11.21
N LYS A 171 2.31 -1.74 11.27
CA LYS A 171 1.99 -2.47 12.50
C LYS A 171 2.77 -3.77 12.71
N CYS A 172 3.47 -4.27 11.69
CA CYS A 172 3.93 -5.66 11.66
C CYS A 172 5.48 -5.81 11.69
N VAL A 173 6.24 -4.73 11.94
CA VAL A 173 7.72 -4.72 11.91
C VAL A 173 8.35 -4.41 13.28
N ILE A 174 7.55 -4.25 14.34
CA ILE A 174 8.02 -3.93 15.71
C ILE A 174 7.56 -5.01 16.67
#